data_AF-A0A4Z0KXG4-F1
#
_entry.id   AF-A0A4Z0KXG4-F1
#
_cell.length_a   1.000
_cell.length_b   1.000
_cell.length_c   1.000
_cell.angle_alpha   90.00
_cell.angle_beta   90.00
_cell.angle_gamma   90.00
#
_symmetry.space_group_name_H-M   'P 1'
#
loop_
_entity.id
_entity.type
_entity.pdbx_description
1 polymer ?
#
loop_
_entity_poly.entity_id
_entity_poly.type
_entity_poly.pdbx_seq_one_letter_code
_entity_poly.pdbx_strand_id
1 'polypeptide(L)'
;TDRLALITATDHPFADRKSVTFHELIQYEQISLPEGTGMFEFIRKKAELVPSKLKIRIQVGNFETFCRMVEAKVGIGIMPHSAASRLRQLPEFSMIDLDEFWSLRKLQICARSFDKLPGFTQKLVTMLTAQTE
;
A
#
# COMPACT_ATOMS: atom_id res chain seq x y z
N THR A 1 -11.09 -3.67 7.23
CA THR A 1 -9.69 -4.09 6.96
C THR A 1 -9.26 -3.53 5.62
N ASP A 2 -7.97 -3.58 5.28
CA ASP A 2 -7.49 -3.18 3.95
C ASP A 2 -6.42 -4.18 3.48
N ARG A 3 -6.21 -4.32 2.18
CA ARG A 3 -5.19 -5.22 1.63
C ARG A 3 -4.17 -4.42 0.84
N LEU A 4 -2.92 -4.86 0.83
CA LEU A 4 -1.91 -4.27 -0.04
C LEU A 4 -1.98 -4.90 -1.44
N ALA A 5 -1.77 -4.07 -2.44
CA ALA A 5 -1.72 -4.47 -3.84
C ALA A 5 -0.44 -3.93 -4.49
N LEU A 6 0.03 -4.63 -5.51
CA LEU A 6 1.04 -4.12 -6.42
C LEU A 6 0.36 -3.21 -7.47
N ILE A 7 0.99 -2.06 -7.72
CA ILE A 7 0.58 -1.12 -8.76
C ILE A 7 1.65 -1.08 -9.84
N THR A 8 1.23 -1.24 -11.09
CA THR A 8 2.10 -1.25 -12.26
C THR A 8 1.49 -0.45 -13.40
N ALA A 9 2.31 -0.08 -14.39
CA ALA A 9 1.78 0.35 -15.69
C ALA A 9 0.93 -0.78 -16.31
N THR A 10 -0.02 -0.41 -17.17
CA THR A 10 -0.95 -1.35 -17.80
C THR A 10 -0.30 -2.31 -18.79
N ASP A 11 0.91 -2.01 -19.26
CA ASP A 11 1.71 -2.85 -20.16
C ASP A 11 2.86 -3.58 -19.45
N HIS A 12 2.92 -3.51 -18.11
CA HIS A 12 3.91 -4.24 -17.33
C HIS A 12 3.67 -5.76 -17.42
N PRO A 13 4.70 -6.63 -17.39
CA PRO A 13 4.51 -8.09 -17.43
C PRO A 13 3.61 -8.70 -16.34
N PHE A 14 3.39 -7.97 -15.23
CA PHE A 14 2.47 -8.37 -14.17
C PHE A 14 1.05 -7.86 -14.35
N ALA A 15 0.79 -6.93 -15.28
CA ALA A 15 -0.49 -6.25 -15.43
C ALA A 15 -1.68 -7.20 -15.62
N ASP A 16 -1.47 -8.32 -16.33
CA ASP A 16 -2.50 -9.32 -16.62
C ASP A 16 -2.56 -10.46 -15.59
N ARG A 17 -1.70 -10.42 -14.57
CA ARG A 17 -1.69 -11.44 -13.51
C ARG A 17 -2.75 -11.15 -12.47
N LYS A 18 -3.36 -12.22 -11.95
CA LYS A 18 -4.26 -12.13 -10.78
C LYS A 18 -3.51 -11.78 -9.51
N SER A 19 -2.33 -12.40 -9.32
CA SER A 19 -1.51 -12.20 -8.14
C SER A 19 -0.01 -12.32 -8.44
N VAL A 20 0.78 -11.77 -7.53
CA VAL A 20 2.24 -11.78 -7.56
C VAL A 20 2.79 -11.94 -6.15
N THR A 21 3.90 -12.66 -6.01
CA THR A 21 4.61 -12.79 -4.74
C THR A 21 5.57 -11.62 -4.53
N PHE A 22 5.93 -11.34 -3.28
CA PHE A 22 6.90 -10.29 -2.97
C PHE A 22 8.31 -10.61 -3.50
N HIS A 23 8.66 -11.90 -3.58
CA HIS A 23 9.92 -12.35 -4.17
C HIS A 23 10.02 -12.04 -5.67
N GLU A 24 8.91 -12.10 -6.40
CA GLU A 24 8.89 -11.75 -7.83
C GLU A 24 9.01 -10.24 -8.03
N LEU A 25 8.24 -9.44 -7.29
CA LEU A 25 8.22 -7.99 -7.49
C LEU A 25 9.51 -7.30 -7.02
N ILE A 26 10.21 -7.81 -6.01
CA ILE A 26 11.42 -7.16 -5.45
C ILE A 26 12.59 -7.11 -6.45
N GLN A 27 12.50 -7.87 -7.53
CA GLN A 27 13.49 -7.86 -8.62
C GLN A 27 13.44 -6.58 -9.46
N TYR A 28 12.30 -5.87 -9.44
CA TYR A 28 12.02 -4.68 -10.23
C TYR A 28 12.30 -3.38 -9.45
N GLU A 29 12.53 -2.30 -10.19
CA GLU A 29 12.69 -0.95 -9.65
C GLU A 29 11.37 -0.45 -9.02
N GLN A 30 11.45 -0.02 -7.76
CA GLN A 30 10.30 0.36 -6.95
C GLN A 30 10.16 1.87 -6.82
N ILE A 31 8.93 2.35 -6.90
CA ILE A 31 8.49 3.64 -6.39
C ILE A 31 8.04 3.43 -4.95
N SER A 32 8.37 4.36 -4.06
CA SER A 32 8.02 4.28 -2.64
C SER A 32 7.53 5.61 -2.09
N LEU A 33 6.87 5.57 -0.93
CA LEU A 33 6.74 6.74 -0.06
C LEU A 33 8.07 7.03 0.66
N PRO A 34 8.22 8.22 1.27
CA PRO A 34 9.45 8.60 1.95
C PRO A 34 9.73 7.72 3.17
N GLU A 35 11.00 7.71 3.57
CA GLU A 35 11.44 7.01 4.78
C GLU A 35 10.75 7.53 6.04
N GLY A 36 10.59 6.66 7.05
CA GLY A 36 9.84 6.99 8.26
C GLY A 36 8.32 6.96 8.11
N THR A 37 7.77 6.86 6.89
CA THR A 37 6.34 6.56 6.73
C THR A 37 6.04 5.12 7.13
N GLY A 38 4.87 4.89 7.73
CA GLY A 38 4.46 3.53 8.15
C GLY A 38 4.34 2.53 7.00
N MET A 39 4.13 3.01 5.76
CA MET A 39 4.14 2.16 4.57
C MET A 39 5.55 1.76 4.16
N PHE A 40 6.48 2.71 4.06
CA PHE A 40 7.87 2.42 3.70
C PHE A 40 8.51 1.48 4.72
N GLU A 41 8.42 1.81 6.02
CA GLU A 41 9.02 0.99 7.08
C GLU A 41 8.46 -0.43 7.09
N PHE A 42 7.18 -0.58 6.79
CA PHE A 42 6.58 -1.91 6.68
C PHE A 42 7.16 -2.70 5.50
N ILE A 43 7.22 -2.11 4.30
CA ILE A 43 7.73 -2.82 3.10
C ILE A 43 9.22 -3.12 3.25
N ARG A 44 9.99 -2.18 3.80
CA ARG A 44 11.40 -2.36 4.16
C ARG A 44 11.59 -3.58 5.08
N LYS A 45 10.81 -3.68 6.15
CA LYS A 45 10.87 -4.85 7.07
C LYS A 45 10.54 -6.16 6.37
N LYS A 46 9.68 -6.17 5.35
CA LYS A 46 9.42 -7.37 4.53
C LYS A 46 10.58 -7.67 3.59
N ALA A 47 11.21 -6.65 3.01
CA ALA A 47 12.43 -6.80 2.21
C ALA A 47 13.60 -7.38 3.00
N GLU A 48 13.74 -7.05 4.28
CA GLU A 48 14.79 -7.61 5.15
C GLU A 48 14.67 -9.13 5.37
N LEU A 49 13.49 -9.72 5.11
CA LEU A 49 13.23 -11.16 5.26
C LEU A 49 13.54 -11.98 4.00
N VAL A 50 13.91 -11.33 2.91
CA VAL A 50 14.25 -12.00 1.64
C VAL A 50 15.71 -11.71 1.25
N PRO A 51 16.38 -12.60 0.50
CA PRO A 51 17.78 -12.39 0.11
C PRO A 51 18.00 -11.18 -0.82
N SER A 52 16.93 -10.71 -1.47
CA SER A 52 16.97 -9.59 -2.42
C SER A 52 16.85 -8.24 -1.71
N LYS A 53 17.60 -7.25 -2.20
CA LYS A 53 17.49 -5.87 -1.71
C LYS A 53 16.36 -5.14 -2.42
N LEU A 54 15.61 -4.33 -1.67
CA LEU A 54 14.61 -3.43 -2.21
C LEU A 54 15.28 -2.33 -3.06
N LYS A 55 15.01 -2.33 -4.37
CA LYS A 55 15.58 -1.35 -5.32
C LYS A 55 14.67 -0.13 -5.41
N ILE A 56 14.89 0.87 -4.57
CA ILE A 56 14.12 2.12 -4.61
C ILE A 56 14.69 3.03 -5.69
N ARG A 57 13.91 3.29 -6.75
CA ARG A 57 14.29 4.22 -7.82
C ARG A 57 13.93 5.66 -7.51
N ILE A 58 12.78 5.86 -6.86
CA ILE A 58 12.30 7.19 -6.46
C ILE A 58 11.39 7.08 -5.24
N GLN A 59 11.43 8.11 -4.40
CA GLN A 59 10.47 8.32 -3.31
C GLN A 59 9.58 9.52 -3.61
N VAL A 60 8.28 9.38 -3.38
CA VAL A 60 7.27 10.41 -3.69
C VAL A 60 6.41 10.71 -2.47
N GLY A 61 5.96 11.95 -2.31
CA GLY A 61 5.32 12.41 -1.06
C GLY A 61 3.89 11.89 -0.84
N ASN A 62 3.20 11.38 -1.85
CA ASN A 62 1.82 10.91 -1.73
C ASN A 62 1.48 9.85 -2.80
N PHE A 63 0.30 9.22 -2.65
CA PHE A 63 -0.15 8.16 -3.55
C PHE A 63 -0.60 8.65 -4.93
N GLU A 64 -1.01 9.91 -5.08
CA GLU A 64 -1.37 10.46 -6.39
C GLU A 64 -0.13 10.57 -7.29
N THR A 65 0.94 11.20 -6.78
CA THR A 65 2.24 11.26 -7.45
C THR A 65 2.80 9.87 -7.68
N PHE A 66 2.57 8.94 -6.75
CA PHE A 66 2.95 7.53 -6.91
C PHE A 66 2.33 6.92 -8.17
N CYS A 67 1.01 6.98 -8.32
CA CYS A 67 0.30 6.47 -9.50
C CYS A 67 0.83 7.12 -10.79
N ARG A 68 1.02 8.45 -10.80
CA ARG A 68 1.58 9.17 -11.95
C ARG A 68 2.99 8.72 -12.34
N MET A 69 3.83 8.37 -11.37
CA MET A 69 5.17 7.83 -11.65
C MET A 69 5.11 6.39 -12.20
N VAL A 70 4.14 5.60 -11.73
CA VAL A 70 3.89 4.25 -12.26
C VAL A 70 3.42 4.33 -13.73
N GLU A 71 2.48 5.21 -14.03
CA GLU A 71 2.00 5.51 -15.39
C GLU A 71 3.13 5.94 -16.32
N ALA A 72 4.02 6.79 -15.82
CA ALA A 72 5.23 7.22 -16.52
C ALA A 72 6.31 6.13 -16.63
N LYS A 73 6.01 4.89 -16.20
CA LYS A 73 6.90 3.72 -16.25
C LYS A 73 8.22 3.92 -15.52
N VAL A 74 8.21 4.76 -14.49
CA VAL A 74 9.39 4.97 -13.63
C VAL A 74 9.64 3.71 -12.81
N GLY A 75 8.60 3.02 -12.35
CA GLY A 75 8.75 1.77 -11.63
C GLY A 75 7.39 1.20 -11.25
N ILE A 76 7.42 0.21 -10.37
CA ILE A 76 6.21 -0.40 -9.78
C ILE A 76 6.20 -0.15 -8.27
N GLY A 77 5.14 -0.50 -7.56
CA GLY A 77 5.27 -0.62 -6.12
C GLY A 77 3.98 -0.89 -5.37
N ILE A 78 4.08 -0.90 -4.04
CA ILE A 78 3.04 -1.44 -3.17
C ILE A 78 2.31 -0.33 -2.44
N MET A 79 0.98 -0.37 -2.47
CA MET A 79 0.14 0.54 -1.71
C MET A 79 -1.17 -0.12 -1.26
N PRO A 80 -1.94 0.51 -0.36
CA PRO A 80 -3.23 -0.04 0.05
C PRO A 80 -4.23 -0.04 -1.11
N HIS A 81 -4.96 -1.14 -1.25
CA HIS A 81 -5.96 -1.35 -2.28
C HIS A 81 -7.06 -0.29 -2.20
N SER A 82 -7.50 0.09 -1.00
CA SER A 82 -8.49 1.14 -0.82
C SER A 82 -8.01 2.49 -1.37
N ALA A 83 -6.74 2.84 -1.15
CA ALA A 83 -6.15 4.07 -1.67
C ALA A 83 -6.02 4.03 -3.19
N ALA A 84 -5.57 2.90 -3.74
CA ALA A 84 -5.45 2.72 -5.18
C ALA A 84 -6.83 2.76 -5.86
N SER A 85 -7.86 2.17 -5.24
CA SER A 85 -9.24 2.19 -5.75
C SER A 85 -9.82 3.61 -5.79
N ARG A 86 -9.48 4.47 -4.83
CA ARG A 86 -9.94 5.88 -4.81
C ARG A 86 -9.29 6.73 -5.89
N LEU A 87 -8.03 6.44 -6.22
CA LEU A 87 -7.27 7.16 -7.24
C LEU A 87 -7.54 6.62 -8.66
N ARG A 88 -8.17 5.45 -8.76
CA ARG A 88 -8.53 4.82 -10.02
C ARG A 88 -9.76 5.52 -10.60
N GLN A 89 -9.55 6.55 -11.41
CA GLN A 89 -10.64 7.18 -12.16
C GLN A 89 -10.85 6.53 -13.54
N LEU A 90 -9.79 6.03 -14.19
CA LEU A 90 -9.78 5.36 -15.51
C LEU A 90 -8.56 4.39 -15.59
N PRO A 91 -8.40 3.54 -16.63
CA PRO A 91 -7.31 2.54 -16.66
C PRO A 91 -5.95 3.19 -16.98
N GLU A 92 -5.38 3.89 -15.99
CA GLU A 92 -4.05 4.49 -16.10
C GLU A 92 -2.97 3.57 -15.47
N PHE A 93 -3.38 2.69 -14.55
CA PHE A 93 -2.51 1.67 -13.95
C PHE A 93 -3.26 0.35 -13.70
N SER A 94 -2.48 -0.73 -13.61
CA SER A 94 -2.96 -2.06 -13.21
C SER A 94 -2.74 -2.28 -11.71
N MET A 95 -3.70 -2.96 -11.08
CA MET A 95 -3.67 -3.33 -9.67
C MET A 95 -3.70 -4.85 -9.56
N ILE A 96 -2.66 -5.42 -8.96
CA ILE A 96 -2.43 -6.87 -8.85
C ILE A 96 -2.42 -7.24 -7.36
N ASP A 97 -3.08 -8.34 -7.01
CA ASP A 97 -3.10 -8.82 -5.63
C ASP A 97 -1.71 -9.32 -5.19
N LEU A 98 -1.33 -9.01 -3.95
CA LEU A 98 -0.12 -9.57 -3.34
C LEU A 98 -0.46 -10.91 -2.69
N ASP A 99 0.16 -11.98 -3.19
CA ASP A 99 0.05 -13.33 -2.65
C ASP A 99 0.96 -13.50 -1.44
N GLU A 100 0.64 -12.75 -0.39
CA GLU A 100 1.42 -12.66 0.83
C GLU A 100 0.46 -12.66 2.02
N PHE A 101 0.68 -13.52 3.01
CA PHE A 101 -0.18 -13.59 4.19
C PHE A 101 -0.25 -12.26 4.95
N TRP A 102 0.79 -11.43 4.83
CA TRP A 102 0.88 -10.12 5.47
C TRP A 102 0.28 -8.99 4.65
N SER A 103 -0.20 -9.25 3.41
CA SER A 103 -0.81 -8.22 2.57
C SER A 103 -2.13 -7.72 3.16
N LEU A 104 -2.86 -8.58 3.89
CA LEU A 104 -4.05 -8.19 4.63
C LEU A 104 -3.66 -7.41 5.90
N ARG A 105 -4.04 -6.13 5.94
CA ARG A 105 -3.83 -5.23 7.06
C ARG A 105 -5.10 -5.01 7.87
N LYS A 106 -4.91 -4.97 9.19
CA LYS A 106 -5.92 -4.48 10.13
C LYS A 106 -5.63 -3.01 10.41
N LEU A 107 -6.55 -2.14 10.01
CA LEU A 107 -6.54 -0.74 10.43
C LEU A 107 -6.95 -0.70 11.90
N GLN A 108 -6.21 0.08 12.70
CA GLN A 108 -6.42 0.18 14.14
C GLN A 108 -6.61 1.63 14.50
N ILE A 109 -7.56 1.87 15.40
CA ILE A 109 -7.68 3.15 16.10
C ILE A 109 -6.88 3.00 17.39
N CYS A 110 -6.04 3.99 17.69
CA CYS A 110 -5.18 3.97 18.87
C CYS A 110 -5.41 5.23 19.70
N ALA A 111 -5.64 5.06 21.00
CA ALA A 111 -5.68 6.14 21.98
C ALA A 111 -4.94 5.67 23.24
N ARG A 112 -4.37 6.62 24.01
CA ARG A 112 -3.73 6.28 25.29
C ARG A 112 -4.71 5.64 26.27
N SER A 113 -5.96 6.10 26.25
CA SER A 113 -7.06 5.58 27.05
C SER A 113 -8.36 6.02 26.37
N PHE A 114 -9.15 5.06 25.90
CA PHE A 114 -10.39 5.33 25.18
C PHE A 114 -11.48 5.90 26.09
N ASP A 115 -11.49 5.47 27.35
CA ASP A 115 -12.36 5.94 28.43
C ASP A 115 -12.15 7.42 28.79
N LYS A 116 -10.94 7.96 28.57
CA LYS A 116 -10.62 9.38 28.83
C LYS A 116 -10.85 10.30 27.64
N LEU A 117 -11.33 9.77 26.51
CA LEU A 117 -11.65 10.61 25.35
C LEU A 117 -12.89 11.46 25.63
N PRO A 118 -12.98 12.69 25.10
CA PRO A 118 -14.23 13.46 25.12
C PRO A 118 -15.38 12.66 24.50
N GLY A 119 -16.61 12.85 24.98
CA GLY A 119 -17.76 12.06 24.53
C GLY A 119 -18.02 12.12 23.02
N PHE A 120 -17.72 13.25 22.36
CA PHE A 120 -17.82 13.35 20.89
C PHE A 120 -16.76 12.49 20.18
N THR A 121 -15.55 12.38 20.73
CA THR A 121 -14.49 11.54 20.19
C THR A 121 -14.79 10.06 20.42
N GLN A 122 -15.34 9.69 21.58
CA GLN A 122 -15.82 8.32 21.81
C GLN A 122 -16.88 7.92 20.78
N LYS A 123 -17.86 8.79 20.53
CA LYS A 123 -18.87 8.58 19.48
C LYS A 123 -18.25 8.39 18.09
N LEU A 124 -17.24 9.21 17.75
CA LEU A 124 -16.52 9.05 16.49
C LEU A 124 -15.79 7.70 16.42
N VAL A 125 -15.09 7.29 17.48
CA VAL A 125 -14.42 5.99 17.54
C VAL A 125 -15.42 4.87 17.31
N THR A 126 -16.56 4.87 18.02
CA THR A 126 -17.62 3.87 17.85
C THR A 126 -18.11 3.83 16.40
N MET A 127 -18.35 4.99 15.79
CA MET A 127 -18.82 5.09 14.40
C MET A 127 -17.80 4.53 13.40
N LEU A 128 -16.51 4.83 13.58
CA LEU A 128 -15.43 4.32 12.73
C LEU A 128 -15.20 2.82 12.92
N THR A 129 -15.35 2.28 14.12
CA THR A 129 -15.18 0.84 14.37
C THR A 129 -16.35 0.01 13.86
N ALA A 130 -17.58 0.54 13.90
CA ALA A 130 -18.78 -0.15 13.44
C ALA A 130 -18.81 -0.39 11.92
N GLN A 131 -18.05 0.38 11.13
CA GLN A 131 -17.94 0.20 9.67
C GLN A 131 -16.96 -0.92 9.25
N THR A 132 -16.39 -1.65 10.20
CA THR A 132 -15.34 -2.65 9.94
C THR A 132 -15.86 -4.10 10.00
N GLU A 133 -17.18 -4.29 10.18
CA GLU A 133 -17.86 -5.60 10.16
C GLU A 133 -18.40 -5.97 8.77
#